data_AF-A0A1Y1RV31-F1
#
_entry.id   AF-A0A1Y1RV31-F1
#
_cell.length_a   1.000
_cell.length_b   1.000
_cell.length_c   1.000
_cell.angle_alpha   90.00
_cell.angle_beta   90.00
_cell.angle_gamma   90.00
#
_symmetry.space_group_name_H-M   'P 1'
#
loop_
_entity.id
_entity.type
_entity.pdbx_description
1 polymer ?
#
loop_
_entity_poly.entity_id
_entity_poly.type
_entity_poly.pdbx_seq_one_letter_code
_entity_poly.pdbx_strand_id
1 'polypeptide(L)'
;MAPRNSTKDFKNLLSQFIGESDPLFEMLKWTTEQLMKIEAEGIVGAEKGQHSESRRTYFSGTRVRRFDTRLARISHKPARTLH
;
A
#
# COMPACT_ATOMS: atom_id res chain seq x y z
N MET A 1 -14.41 -16.72 -3.13
CA MET A 1 -14.74 -17.17 -1.76
C MET A 1 -13.57 -16.76 -0.87
N ALA A 2 -13.79 -16.00 0.20
CA ALA A 2 -12.71 -15.56 1.08
C ALA A 2 -12.07 -16.78 1.78
N PRO A 3 -10.73 -16.88 1.86
CA PRO A 3 -10.06 -18.03 2.48
C PRO A 3 -10.43 -18.14 3.96
N ARG A 4 -10.50 -19.36 4.50
CA ARG A 4 -11.05 -19.71 5.84
C ARG A 4 -10.40 -18.96 7.02
N ASN A 5 -9.19 -18.44 6.86
CA ASN A 5 -8.44 -17.69 7.89
C ASN A 5 -8.52 -16.16 7.74
N SER A 6 -9.09 -15.66 6.64
CA SER A 6 -9.15 -14.22 6.33
C SER A 6 -9.80 -13.38 7.43
N THR A 7 -10.80 -13.93 8.13
CA THR A 7 -11.50 -13.21 9.20
C THR A 7 -10.61 -12.93 10.42
N LYS A 8 -9.68 -13.85 10.76
CA LYS A 8 -8.75 -13.65 11.89
C LYS A 8 -7.69 -12.61 11.54
N ASP A 9 -7.11 -12.72 10.35
CA ASP A 9 -6.09 -11.80 9.87
C ASP A 9 -6.66 -10.38 9.72
N PHE A 10 -7.89 -10.28 9.22
CA PHE A 10 -8.61 -9.00 9.11
C PHE A 10 -8.93 -8.39 10.48
N LYS A 11 -9.37 -9.20 11.45
CA LYS A 11 -9.60 -8.70 12.83
C LYS A 11 -8.32 -8.16 13.45
N ASN A 12 -7.20 -8.86 13.28
CA ASN A 12 -5.90 -8.41 13.78
C ASN A 12 -5.47 -7.08 13.14
N LEU A 13 -5.66 -6.96 11.82
CA LEU A 13 -5.39 -5.72 11.09
C LEU A 13 -6.24 -4.55 11.63
N LEU A 14 -7.56 -4.74 11.74
CA LEU A 14 -8.47 -3.72 12.28
C LEU A 14 -8.10 -3.30 13.70
N SER A 15 -7.60 -4.23 14.51
CA SER A 15 -7.22 -3.95 15.90
C SER A 15 -6.04 -2.98 16.01
N GLN A 16 -5.23 -2.84 14.96
CA GLN A 16 -4.11 -1.88 14.93
C GLN A 16 -4.58 -0.43 14.91
N PHE A 17 -5.79 -0.16 14.42
CA PHE A 17 -6.30 1.21 14.23
C PHE A 17 -7.21 1.69 15.37
N ILE A 18 -7.57 0.82 16.33
CA ILE A 18 -8.52 1.16 17.41
C ILE A 18 -8.01 2.30 18.32
N GLY A 19 -6.70 2.41 18.48
CA GLY A 19 -6.07 3.46 19.30
C GLY A 19 -5.84 4.79 18.59
N GLU A 20 -6.13 4.87 17.29
CA GLU A 20 -5.92 6.08 16.51
C GLU A 20 -7.02 7.11 16.75
N SER A 21 -6.67 8.39 16.62
CA SER A 21 -7.62 9.50 16.78
C SER A 21 -8.73 9.50 15.72
N ASP A 22 -8.39 9.10 14.49
CA ASP A 22 -9.33 8.83 13.39
C ASP A 22 -8.98 7.47 12.75
N PRO A 23 -9.58 6.38 13.26
CA PRO A 23 -9.29 5.03 12.78
C PRO A 23 -9.59 4.84 11.29
N LEU A 24 -10.66 5.48 10.78
CA LEU A 24 -11.07 5.34 9.38
C LEU A 24 -10.11 6.04 8.44
N PHE A 25 -9.66 7.25 8.81
CA PHE A 25 -8.67 7.97 8.03
C PHE A 25 -7.33 7.24 7.99
N GLU A 26 -6.81 6.77 9.12
CA GLU A 26 -5.54 6.04 9.16
C GLU A 26 -5.62 4.70 8.42
N MET A 27 -6.76 3.99 8.49
CA MET A 27 -7.01 2.82 7.65
C MET A 27 -6.98 3.17 6.15
N LEU A 28 -7.64 4.26 5.75
CA LEU A 28 -7.71 4.65 4.36
C LEU A 28 -6.32 5.07 3.85
N LYS A 29 -5.56 5.79 4.67
CA LYS A 29 -4.16 6.11 4.40
C LYS A 29 -3.35 4.82 4.22
N TRP A 30 -3.32 3.93 5.20
CA TRP A 30 -2.56 2.67 5.11
C TRP A 30 -2.93 1.82 3.89
N THR A 31 -4.22 1.64 3.62
CA THR A 31 -4.67 0.87 2.44
C THR A 31 -4.22 1.51 1.13
N THR A 32 -4.25 2.84 1.01
CA THR A 32 -3.72 3.52 -0.18
C THR A 32 -2.22 3.29 -0.37
N GLU A 33 -1.43 3.23 0.71
CA GLU A 33 0.01 2.92 0.64
C GLU A 33 0.26 1.49 0.17
N GLN A 34 -0.49 0.52 0.71
CA GLN A 34 -0.37 -0.88 0.29
C GLN A 34 -0.74 -1.08 -1.17
N LEU A 35 -1.82 -0.44 -1.65
CA LEU A 35 -2.22 -0.53 -3.05
C LEU A 35 -1.15 0.02 -3.99
N MET A 36 -0.52 1.15 -3.63
CA MET A 36 0.57 1.71 -4.42
C MET A 36 1.82 0.82 -4.43
N LYS A 37 2.14 0.20 -3.29
CA LYS A 37 3.26 -0.73 -3.19
C LYS A 37 3.03 -1.94 -4.11
N ILE A 38 1.86 -2.56 -4.01
CA ILE A 38 1.47 -3.72 -4.83
C ILE A 38 1.49 -3.36 -6.32
N GLU A 39 0.96 -2.18 -6.69
CA GLU A 39 1.00 -1.69 -8.08
C GLU A 39 2.45 -1.59 -8.58
N ALA A 40 3.34 -0.96 -7.81
CA ALA A 40 4.73 -0.78 -8.19
C ALA A 40 5.50 -2.11 -8.28
N GLU A 41 5.31 -3.01 -7.32
CA GLU A 41 5.93 -4.35 -7.31
C GLU A 41 5.42 -5.21 -8.47
N GLY A 42 4.14 -5.09 -8.83
CA GLY A 42 3.57 -5.74 -10.00
C GLY A 42 4.18 -5.25 -11.32
N ILE A 43 4.46 -3.95 -11.43
CA ILE A 43 5.14 -3.37 -12.61
C ILE A 43 6.60 -3.84 -12.68
N VAL A 44 7.32 -3.81 -11.56
CA VAL A 44 8.72 -4.27 -11.48
C VAL A 44 8.83 -5.79 -11.68
N GLY A 45 7.81 -6.54 -11.28
CA GLY A 45 7.85 -8.01 -11.24
C GLY A 45 8.67 -8.56 -10.07
N ALA A 46 8.97 -7.74 -9.06
CA ALA A 46 9.71 -8.14 -7.87
C ALA A 46 9.43 -7.17 -6.71
N GLU A 47 9.52 -7.67 -5.48
CA GLU A 47 9.45 -6.81 -4.29
C GLU A 47 10.66 -5.86 -4.22
N LYS A 48 10.47 -4.73 -3.54
CA LYS A 48 11.56 -3.75 -3.35
C LYS A 48 12.71 -4.37 -2.56
N GLY A 49 13.89 -4.43 -3.17
CA GLY A 49 15.11 -4.97 -2.56
C GLY A 49 15.30 -6.49 -2.72
N GLN A 50 14.30 -7.21 -3.23
CA GLN A 50 14.40 -8.65 -3.46
C GLN A 50 15.11 -8.93 -4.78
N HIS A 51 16.09 -9.84 -4.81
CA HIS A 51 16.63 -10.32 -6.08
C HIS A 51 15.63 -11.31 -6.69
N SER A 52 15.19 -11.07 -7.93
CA SER A 52 14.28 -11.97 -8.64
C SER A 52 14.61 -12.01 -10.13
N GLU A 53 14.51 -13.20 -10.73
CA GLU A 53 14.65 -13.42 -12.17
C GLU A 53 13.45 -12.88 -12.96
N SER A 54 12.28 -12.76 -12.32
CA SER A 54 11.07 -12.17 -12.91
C SER A 54 11.11 -10.64 -12.99
N ARG A 55 12.19 -10.01 -12.52
CA ARG A 55 12.35 -8.56 -12.51
C ARG A 55 12.44 -8.02 -13.95
N ARG A 56 11.54 -7.09 -14.28
CA ARG A 56 11.45 -6.44 -15.59
C ARG A 56 12.12 -5.07 -15.61
N THR A 57 12.03 -4.32 -14.52
CA THR A 57 12.54 -2.95 -14.39
C THR A 57 13.07 -2.69 -12.97
N TYR A 58 13.45 -1.45 -12.67
CA TYR A 58 13.90 -1.04 -11.33
C TYR A 58 13.02 0.06 -10.76
N PHE A 59 12.89 0.06 -9.43
CA PHE A 59 12.34 1.18 -8.69
C PHE A 59 13.28 2.39 -8.81
N SER A 60 12.78 3.51 -9.30
CA SER A 60 13.49 4.77 -9.43
C SER A 60 12.60 5.96 -9.05
N GLY A 61 13.10 6.82 -8.18
CA GLY A 61 12.44 8.08 -7.85
C GLY A 61 11.13 7.91 -7.09
N THR A 62 10.56 9.06 -6.73
CA THR A 62 9.36 9.15 -5.90
C THR A 62 8.64 10.45 -6.24
N ARG A 63 7.32 10.38 -6.48
CA ARG A 63 6.49 11.57 -6.73
C ARG A 63 5.35 11.61 -5.75
N VAL A 64 5.17 12.74 -5.06
CA VAL A 64 4.00 12.96 -4.19
C VAL A 64 2.74 12.84 -5.03
N ARG A 65 1.83 11.96 -4.63
CA ARG A 65 0.46 11.89 -5.13
C ARG A 65 -0.46 12.37 -4.02
N ARG A 66 -1.37 13.27 -4.37
CA ARG A 66 -2.35 13.85 -3.45
C ARG A 66 -3.73 13.31 -3.80
N PHE A 67 -4.43 12.84 -2.77
CA PHE A 67 -5.81 12.37 -2.84
C PHE A 67 -6.63 13.23 -1.89
N ASP A 68 -7.51 14.04 -2.44
CA ASP A 68 -8.51 14.75 -1.66
C ASP A 68 -9.73 13.82 -1.54
N THR A 69 -9.88 13.18 -0.37
CA THR A 69 -11.01 12.27 -0.08
C THR A 69 -12.04 12.96 0.81
N ARG A 70 -13.23 12.36 0.95
CA ARG A 70 -14.29 12.90 1.82
C ARG A 70 -13.92 12.87 3.31
N LEU A 71 -13.01 11.98 3.73
CA LEU A 71 -12.53 11.92 5.12
C LEU A 71 -11.54 13.05 5.37
N ALA A 72 -10.47 13.10 4.57
CA ALA A 72 -9.51 14.19 4.57
C ALA A 72 -8.54 14.05 3.38
N ARG A 73 -7.57 14.94 3.36
CA ARG A 73 -6.47 14.96 2.38
C ARG A 73 -5.40 13.95 2.75
N ILE A 74 -5.05 13.09 1.81
CA ILE A 74 -3.96 12.12 1.94
C ILE A 74 -2.90 12.46 0.90
N SER A 75 -1.66 12.59 1.35
CA SER A 75 -0.50 12.75 0.47
C SER A 75 0.49 11.63 0.74
N HIS A 76 0.73 10.79 -0.28
CA HIS A 76 1.69 9.69 -0.17
C HIS A 76 2.72 9.75 -1.30
N LYS A 77 3.90 9.18 -1.03
CA LYS A 77 5.08 9.21 -1.90
C LYS A 77 5.43 7.76 -2.33
N PRO A 78 4.80 7.22 -3.38
CA PRO A 78 5.11 5.88 -3.86
C PRO A 78 6.48 5.82 -4.57
N ALA A 79 7.14 4.67 -4.45
CA ALA A 79 8.30 4.33 -5.28
C ALA A 79 7.85 4.16 -6.74
N ARG A 80 8.47 4.89 -7.67
CA ARG A 80 8.16 4.85 -9.11
C ARG A 80 9.09 3.86 -9.83
N THR A 81 8.76 3.41 -11.03
CA THR A 81 9.66 2.65 -11.93
C THR A 81 10.20 3.53 -13.07
N LEU A 82 11.40 3.22 -13.60
CA LEU A 82 11.85 3.79 -14.88
C LEU A 82 10.94 3.23 -15.98
N HIS A 83 10.40 4.10 -16.85
CA HIS A 83 9.72 3.70 -18.08
C HIS A 83 10.72 3.59 -19.21
#